data_AF-A0A7Y3FUZ9-F1
#
_entry.id   AF-A0A7Y3FUZ9-F1
#
_cell.length_a   1.000
_cell.length_b   1.000
_cell.length_c   1.000
_cell.angle_alpha   90.00
_cell.angle_beta   90.00
_cell.angle_gamma   90.00
#
_symmetry.space_group_name_H-M   'P 1'
#
loop_
_entity.id
_entity.type
_entity.pdbx_description
1 polymer ?
#
loop_
_entity_poly.entity_id
_entity_poly.type
_entity_poly.pdbx_seq_one_letter_code
_entity_poly.pdbx_strand_id
1 'polypeptide(L)'
;MQLYNTLSAKEREALIEEAGLDRLTISFYKYAHIGNPQIFRNHLFINWNELDVLGRIYVANEGINAQLSVPAINFEAFKTHLDSISFLENVRLNIAIE
;
A
#
# COMPACT_ATOMS: atom_id res chain seq x y z
N MET A 1 5.12 -9.55 -16.01
CA MET A 1 5.41 -9.27 -14.59
C MET A 1 4.30 -9.88 -13.75
N GLN A 2 4.62 -10.60 -12.69
CA GLN A 2 3.62 -11.10 -11.73
C GLN A 2 3.20 -9.93 -10.83
N LEU A 3 1.88 -9.70 -10.71
CA LEU A 3 1.30 -8.58 -9.94
C LEU A 3 0.52 -9.10 -8.72
N TYR A 4 1.08 -10.10 -8.04
CA TYR A 4 0.48 -10.70 -6.86
C TYR A 4 1.58 -11.20 -5.92
N ASN A 5 1.24 -11.35 -4.64
CA ASN A 5 2.16 -11.85 -3.61
C ASN A 5 2.45 -13.34 -3.84
N THR A 6 3.73 -13.71 -3.81
CA THR A 6 4.20 -15.10 -3.97
C THR A 6 4.72 -15.72 -2.67
N LEU A 7 5.15 -14.88 -1.72
CA LEU A 7 5.65 -15.32 -0.42
C LEU A 7 4.53 -15.53 0.59
N SER A 8 4.67 -16.56 1.41
CA SER A 8 3.83 -16.75 2.59
C SER A 8 4.08 -15.66 3.63
N ALA A 9 3.15 -15.55 4.60
CA ALA A 9 3.29 -14.60 5.70
C ALA A 9 4.59 -14.84 6.51
N LYS A 10 4.96 -16.10 6.77
CA LYS A 10 6.16 -16.48 7.54
C LYS A 10 7.45 -16.13 6.82
N GLU A 11 7.55 -16.43 5.53
CA GLU A 11 8.73 -16.07 4.72
C GLU A 11 8.92 -14.56 4.68
N ARG A 12 7.82 -13.81 4.63
CA ARG A 12 7.85 -12.35 4.60
C ARG A 12 8.22 -11.75 5.96
N GLU A 13 7.74 -12.31 7.06
CA GLU A 13 8.10 -11.90 8.42
C GLU A 13 9.61 -12.05 8.66
N ALA A 14 10.21 -13.17 8.25
CA ALA A 14 11.65 -13.39 8.36
C ALA A 14 12.47 -12.36 7.57
N LEU A 15 12.04 -12.01 6.35
CA LEU A 15 12.71 -10.99 5.52
C LEU A 15 12.61 -9.59 6.12
N ILE A 16 11.47 -9.26 6.74
CA ILE A 16 11.29 -7.97 7.43
C ILE A 16 12.23 -7.89 8.64
N GLU A 17 12.31 -8.96 9.43
CA GLU A 17 13.20 -9.05 10.60
C GLU A 17 14.67 -8.93 10.18
N GLU A 18 15.07 -9.62 9.10
CA GLU A 18 16.43 -9.54 8.55
C GLU A 18 16.77 -8.13 8.03
N ALA A 19 15.81 -7.45 7.39
CA ALA A 19 16.00 -6.08 6.90
C ALA A 19 16.16 -5.06 8.03
N GLY A 20 15.60 -5.33 9.22
CA GLY A 20 15.77 -4.51 10.42
C GLY A 20 15.25 -3.07 10.28
N LEU A 21 14.31 -2.82 9.37
CA LEU A 21 13.75 -1.50 9.11
C LEU A 21 12.54 -1.24 10.01
N ASP A 22 12.47 -0.05 10.61
CA ASP A 22 11.24 0.42 11.26
C ASP A 22 10.11 0.53 10.23
N ARG A 23 8.91 0.05 10.57
CA ARG A 23 7.75 0.05 9.69
C ARG A 23 6.55 0.68 10.36
N LEU A 24 5.73 1.34 9.55
CA LEU A 24 4.47 1.94 9.95
C LEU A 24 3.32 1.05 9.47
N THR A 25 2.42 0.71 10.39
CA THR A 25 1.17 0.03 10.05
C THR A 25 0.14 1.10 9.67
N ILE A 26 -0.28 1.09 8.42
CA ILE A 26 -1.16 2.09 7.82
C ILE A 26 -2.46 1.44 7.37
N SER A 27 -3.59 2.05 7.67
CA SER A 27 -4.87 1.68 7.08
C SER A 27 -5.69 2.88 6.64
N PHE A 28 -6.44 2.72 5.57
CA PHE A 28 -7.38 3.73 5.09
C PHE A 28 -8.49 3.11 4.23
N TYR A 29 -9.55 3.87 4.04
CA TYR A 29 -10.57 3.61 3.04
C TYR A 29 -10.96 4.92 2.36
N LYS A 30 -11.39 4.84 1.11
CA LYS A 30 -11.91 5.99 0.36
C LYS A 30 -12.94 5.54 -0.66
N TYR A 31 -14.11 6.17 -0.64
CA TYR A 31 -15.10 6.06 -1.70
C TYR A 31 -14.70 6.92 -2.90
N ALA A 32 -14.75 6.33 -4.09
CA ALA A 32 -14.48 6.99 -5.36
C ALA A 32 -15.07 6.18 -6.51
N HIS A 33 -15.51 6.84 -7.58
CA HIS A 33 -15.91 6.13 -8.80
C HIS A 33 -14.68 5.72 -9.61
N ILE A 34 -14.25 4.47 -9.42
CA ILE A 34 -13.08 3.91 -10.11
C ILE A 34 -13.56 3.19 -11.37
N GLY A 35 -13.28 3.74 -12.55
CA GLY A 35 -13.77 3.17 -13.81
C GLY A 35 -13.21 1.78 -14.14
N ASN A 36 -11.93 1.54 -13.85
CA ASN A 36 -11.30 0.23 -14.02
C ASN A 36 -10.48 -0.16 -12.78
N PRO A 37 -11.08 -0.91 -11.83
CA PRO A 37 -10.43 -1.35 -10.60
C PRO A 37 -9.13 -2.13 -10.83
N GLN A 38 -9.08 -2.95 -11.88
CA GLN A 38 -7.90 -3.78 -12.16
C GLN A 38 -6.70 -2.94 -12.58
N ILE A 39 -6.91 -1.96 -13.48
CA ILE A 39 -5.85 -1.04 -13.90
C ILE A 39 -5.35 -0.23 -12.70
N PHE A 40 -6.27 0.32 -11.91
CA PHE A 40 -5.90 1.10 -10.73
C PHE A 40 -5.12 0.26 -9.71
N ARG A 41 -5.61 -0.95 -9.39
CA ARG A 41 -4.93 -1.88 -8.49
C ARG A 41 -3.53 -2.22 -9.00
N ASN A 42 -3.37 -2.49 -10.30
CA ASN A 42 -2.08 -2.81 -10.90
C ASN A 42 -1.11 -1.62 -10.82
N HIS A 43 -1.60 -0.41 -11.07
CA HIS A 43 -0.81 0.82 -10.92
C HIS A 43 -0.31 1.00 -9.48
N LEU A 44 -1.18 0.83 -8.48
CA LEU A 44 -0.77 0.86 -7.07
C LEU A 44 0.26 -0.23 -6.77
N PHE A 45 0.04 -1.46 -7.21
CA PHE A 45 0.96 -2.58 -6.96
C PHE A 45 2.38 -2.28 -7.46
N ILE A 46 2.51 -1.76 -8.67
CA ILE A 46 3.83 -1.47 -9.27
C ILE A 46 4.58 -0.41 -8.45
N ASN A 47 3.95 0.75 -8.23
CA ASN A 47 4.58 1.85 -7.51
C ASN A 47 4.90 1.48 -6.05
N TRP A 48 4.01 0.74 -5.40
CA TRP A 48 4.18 0.38 -3.99
C TRP A 48 5.17 -0.76 -3.78
N ASN A 49 5.31 -1.66 -4.75
CA ASN A 49 6.34 -2.69 -4.72
C ASN A 49 7.76 -2.08 -4.78
N GLU A 50 7.96 -1.00 -5.55
CA GLU A 50 9.24 -0.27 -5.58
C GLU A 50 9.60 0.41 -4.25
N LEU A 51 8.59 0.70 -3.42
CA LEU A 51 8.74 1.31 -2.10
C LEU A 51 8.79 0.28 -0.95
N ASP A 52 8.87 -1.01 -1.27
CA ASP A 52 8.79 -2.12 -0.31
C ASP A 52 7.54 -2.05 0.60
N VAL A 53 6.42 -1.56 0.05
CA VAL A 53 5.13 -1.56 0.75
C VAL A 53 4.56 -2.96 0.74
N LEU A 54 4.20 -3.45 1.92
CA LEU A 54 3.60 -4.75 2.11
C LEU A 54 2.14 -4.58 2.56
N GLY A 55 1.33 -5.61 2.36
CA GLY A 55 -0.05 -5.64 2.85
C GLY A 55 -1.07 -6.04 1.80
N ARG A 56 -2.31 -5.59 2.00
CA ARG A 56 -3.46 -5.90 1.14
C ARG A 56 -4.23 -4.64 0.79
N ILE A 57 -4.71 -4.60 -0.45
CA ILE A 57 -5.70 -3.64 -0.92
C ILE A 57 -6.89 -4.36 -1.55
N TYR A 58 -8.07 -3.79 -1.33
CA TYR A 58 -9.31 -4.17 -1.99
C TYR A 58 -9.76 -2.97 -2.80
N VAL A 59 -9.89 -3.15 -4.12
CA VAL A 59 -10.31 -2.10 -5.04
C VAL A 59 -11.56 -2.57 -5.75
N ALA A 60 -12.59 -1.73 -5.73
CA ALA A 60 -13.85 -1.93 -6.41
C ALA A 60 -14.24 -0.64 -7.16
N ASN A 61 -15.30 -0.70 -7.96
CA ASN A 61 -15.80 0.49 -8.66
C ASN A 61 -16.23 1.61 -7.70
N GLU A 62 -16.57 1.27 -6.45
CA GLU A 62 -16.99 2.21 -5.41
C GLU A 62 -15.85 2.80 -4.58
N GLY A 63 -14.63 2.28 -4.70
CA GLY A 63 -13.50 2.80 -3.94
C GLY A 63 -12.41 1.79 -3.60
N ILE A 64 -11.65 2.10 -2.56
CA ILE A 64 -10.51 1.33 -2.08
C ILE A 64 -10.52 1.19 -0.55
N ASN A 65 -10.11 0.02 -0.07
CA ASN A 65 -9.73 -0.25 1.31
C ASN A 65 -8.30 -0.80 1.33
N ALA A 66 -7.47 -0.34 2.27
CA ALA A 66 -6.07 -0.72 2.36
C ALA A 66 -5.65 -0.99 3.81
N GLN A 67 -4.83 -2.03 3.97
CA GLN A 67 -4.10 -2.35 5.21
C GLN A 67 -2.67 -2.70 4.82
N LEU A 68 -1.73 -1.85 5.22
CA LEU A 68 -0.37 -1.81 4.71
C LEU A 68 0.65 -1.75 5.84
N SER A 69 1.84 -2.26 5.57
CA SER A 69 3.05 -2.04 6.35
C SER A 69 4.05 -1.34 5.44
N VAL A 70 4.46 -0.13 5.79
CA VAL A 70 5.31 0.73 4.97
C VAL A 70 6.62 0.98 5.71
N PRO A 71 7.80 0.81 5.10
CA PRO A 71 9.06 1.19 5.73
C PRO A 71 9.01 2.68 6.10
N ALA A 72 9.38 3.04 7.33
CA ALA A 72 9.29 4.43 7.81
C ALA A 72 10.07 5.41 6.91
N ILE A 73 11.21 4.96 6.37
CA ILE A 73 12.03 5.73 5.43
C ILE A 73 11.33 6.03 4.10
N ASN A 74 10.37 5.21 3.68
CA ASN A 74 9.63 5.35 2.42
C ASN A 74 8.25 6.02 2.62
N PHE A 75 7.90 6.40 3.85
CA PHE A 75 6.57 6.95 4.15
C PHE A 75 6.23 8.20 3.34
N GLU A 76 7.16 9.16 3.24
CA GLU A 76 6.92 10.40 2.50
C GLU A 76 6.77 10.16 0.99
N ALA A 77 7.53 9.22 0.42
CA ALA A 77 7.39 8.82 -0.98
C ALA A 77 6.03 8.14 -1.23
N PHE A 78 5.63 7.25 -0.33
CA PHE A 78 4.32 6.61 -0.36
C PHE A 78 3.18 7.65 -0.28
N LYS A 79 3.27 8.61 0.65
CA LYS A 79 2.28 9.67 0.82
C LYS A 79 2.23 10.59 -0.42
N THR A 80 3.38 10.98 -0.96
CA THR A 80 3.47 11.78 -2.19
C THR A 80 2.78 11.07 -3.36
N HIS A 81 3.00 9.76 -3.51
CA HIS A 81 2.32 8.98 -4.54
C HIS A 81 0.80 8.92 -4.31
N LEU A 82 0.34 8.70 -3.07
CA LEU A 82 -1.09 8.79 -2.75
C LEU A 82 -1.68 10.15 -3.13
N ASP A 83 -0.99 11.24 -2.79
CA ASP A 83 -1.47 12.59 -3.05
C ASP A 83 -1.48 12.95 -4.55
N SER A 84 -0.68 12.26 -5.36
CA SER A 84 -0.73 12.40 -6.82
C SER A 84 -2.01 11.83 -7.46
N ILE A 85 -2.76 10.99 -6.73
CA ILE A 85 -4.01 10.37 -7.19
C ILE A 85 -5.17 11.24 -6.71
N SER A 86 -5.89 11.86 -7.66
CA SER A 86 -6.86 12.93 -7.38
C SER A 86 -7.91 12.63 -6.30
N PHE A 87 -8.41 11.40 -6.19
CA PHE A 87 -9.40 11.04 -5.16
C PHE A 87 -8.77 10.56 -3.84
N LEU A 88 -7.45 10.34 -3.81
CA LEU A 88 -6.69 9.97 -2.62
C LEU A 88 -5.88 11.14 -2.06
N GLU A 89 -5.84 12.29 -2.73
CA GLU A 89 -5.23 13.50 -2.20
C GLU A 89 -5.76 13.83 -0.80
N ASN A 90 -4.83 13.96 0.16
CA ASN A 90 -5.10 14.19 1.57
C ASN A 90 -6.00 13.12 2.21
N VAL A 91 -5.98 11.88 1.72
CA VAL A 91 -6.71 10.78 2.35
C VAL A 91 -6.24 10.61 3.80
N ARG A 92 -7.19 10.48 4.72
CA ARG A 92 -6.87 10.24 6.13
C ARG A 92 -6.25 8.86 6.27
N LEU A 93 -5.02 8.82 6.76
CA LEU A 93 -4.31 7.59 7.11
C LEU A 93 -4.46 7.34 8.61
N ASN A 94 -4.86 6.13 8.99
CA ASN A 94 -4.71 5.66 10.36
C ASN A 94 -3.33 5.01 10.46
N ILE A 95 -2.44 5.62 11.25
CA ILE A 95 -1.05 5.20 11.39
C ILE A 95 -0.85 4.68 12.80
N ALA A 96 -0.40 3.43 12.91
CA ALA A 96 0.12 2.84 14.14
C ALA A 96 1.64 2.70 14.00
N ILE A 97 2.34 3.00 15.09
CA ILE A 97 3.78 2.77 15.23
C ILE A 97 3.91 1.45 15.99
N GLU A 98 4.72 0.52 15.48
CA GLU A 98 5.07 -0.75 16.13
C GLU A 98 6.29 -0.60 17.04
#